data_AF-A0A2Z6QX40-F1
#
_entry.id   AF-A0A2Z6QX40-F1
#
_cell.length_a   1.000
_cell.length_b   1.000
_cell.length_c   1.000
_cell.angle_alpha   90.00
_cell.angle_beta   90.00
_cell.angle_gamma   90.00
#
_symmetry.space_group_name_H-M   'P 1'
#
loop_
_entity.id
_entity.type
_entity.pdbx_description
1 polymer ?
#
loop_
_entity_poly.entity_id
_entity_poly.type
_entity_poly.pdbx_seq_one_letter_code
_entity_poly.pdbx_strand_id
1 'polypeptide(L)'
;MSESRTELLAWMNDLLQISYTKVEQCGTGAAHCQIIDSIFGDVQMQKVKFNAKHEYEYVANFKVLQAAFDKHKVDKIIPIERLTKCKFQDNLEFLQWMKKYWDTYYPGGPYDAQARRSGGGAGVVKSVSGGGATRTMPKRTAASTAAGRMPSTGLHHDTNQSASMVIELNKQVDELKVTVDGLEKERDFYFGKLRDIEILVQQQIDVEPENQLLKEIQTILYSTEDGFEVPPEGPVEGEAYDEETF
;
A
#
# COMPACT_ATOMS: atom_id res chain seq x y z
N MET A 1 -2.06 8.03 21.78
CA MET A 1 -1.83 6.64 21.31
C MET A 1 -1.25 6.74 19.91
N SER A 2 -0.20 5.99 19.57
CA SER A 2 0.23 5.89 18.17
C SER A 2 -0.78 5.01 17.45
N GLU A 3 -1.31 5.47 16.31
CA GLU A 3 -2.20 4.65 15.49
C GLU A 3 -1.43 3.43 14.95
N SER A 4 -2.13 2.29 14.90
CA SER A 4 -1.58 1.07 14.34
C SER A 4 -1.42 1.18 12.82
N ARG A 5 -0.51 0.38 12.23
CA ARG A 5 -0.29 0.35 10.78
C ARG A 5 -1.58 0.15 9.98
N THR A 6 -2.47 -0.69 10.50
CA THR A 6 -3.72 -1.08 9.84
C THR A 6 -4.70 0.09 9.84
N GLU A 7 -4.81 0.80 10.96
CA GLU A 7 -5.65 2.00 11.07
C GLU A 7 -5.15 3.14 10.17
N LEU A 8 -3.82 3.33 10.08
CA LEU A 8 -3.24 4.34 9.20
C LEU A 8 -3.50 4.06 7.72
N LEU A 9 -3.35 2.81 7.30
CA LEU A 9 -3.65 2.41 5.92
C LEU A 9 -5.15 2.53 5.63
N ALA A 10 -6.02 2.09 6.54
CA ALA A 10 -7.47 2.23 6.39
C ALA A 10 -7.87 3.70 6.25
N TRP A 11 -7.41 4.56 7.16
CA TRP A 11 -7.67 6.01 7.10
C TRP A 11 -7.21 6.63 5.78
N MET A 12 -5.99 6.34 5.35
CA MET A 12 -5.45 6.90 4.12
C MET A 12 -6.20 6.39 2.88
N ASN A 13 -6.56 5.10 2.86
CA ASN A 13 -7.36 4.51 1.79
C ASN A 13 -8.74 5.14 1.70
N ASP A 14 -9.40 5.39 2.84
CA ASP A 14 -10.71 6.03 2.90
C ASP A 14 -10.63 7.51 2.49
N LEU A 15 -9.66 8.26 3.00
CA LEU A 15 -9.48 9.68 2.67
C LEU A 15 -9.17 9.89 1.19
N LEU A 16 -8.28 9.05 0.64
CA LEU A 16 -7.77 9.24 -0.71
C LEU A 16 -8.51 8.39 -1.74
N GLN A 17 -9.39 7.48 -1.36
CA GLN A 17 -10.03 6.53 -2.27
C GLN A 17 -8.98 5.76 -3.09
N ILE A 18 -8.02 5.15 -2.38
CA ILE A 18 -6.95 4.30 -2.93
C ILE A 18 -6.93 2.94 -2.20
N SER A 19 -6.12 1.99 -2.68
CA SER A 19 -6.08 0.63 -2.15
C SER A 19 -4.65 0.22 -1.82
N TYR A 20 -4.01 0.90 -0.87
CA TYR A 20 -2.70 0.49 -0.36
C TYR A 20 -2.86 -0.61 0.68
N THR A 21 -2.05 -1.66 0.54
CA THR A 21 -1.99 -2.81 1.44
C THR A 21 -0.72 -2.81 2.29
N LYS A 22 0.31 -2.06 1.86
CA LYS A 22 1.62 -1.96 2.51
C LYS A 22 2.00 -0.49 2.71
N VAL A 23 2.63 -0.17 3.84
CA VAL A 23 3.04 1.20 4.19
C VAL A 23 4.16 1.69 3.26
N GLU A 24 4.97 0.78 2.74
CA GLU A 24 6.04 1.00 1.77
C GLU A 24 5.55 1.66 0.49
N GLN A 25 4.28 1.48 0.12
CA GLN A 25 3.65 2.14 -1.04
C GLN A 25 3.61 3.66 -0.89
N CYS A 26 3.65 4.18 0.34
CA CYS A 26 3.77 5.62 0.63
C CYS A 26 5.11 6.21 0.17
N GLY A 27 6.15 5.37 -0.02
CA GLY A 27 7.48 5.78 -0.47
C GLY A 27 7.50 6.37 -1.88
N THR A 28 6.40 6.24 -2.63
CA THR A 28 6.21 6.93 -3.92
C THR A 28 6.00 8.44 -3.77
N GLY A 29 5.64 8.92 -2.57
CA GLY A 29 5.37 10.32 -2.27
C GLY A 29 4.03 10.86 -2.79
N ALA A 30 3.31 10.13 -3.64
CA ALA A 30 2.06 10.60 -4.24
C ALA A 30 0.93 10.74 -3.22
N ALA A 31 0.77 9.74 -2.35
CA ALA A 31 -0.23 9.76 -1.26
C ALA A 31 0.01 10.95 -0.32
N HIS A 32 1.27 11.22 0.06
CA HIS A 32 1.61 12.34 0.91
C HIS A 32 1.28 13.71 0.29
N CYS A 33 1.53 13.88 -1.01
CA CYS A 33 1.11 15.10 -1.72
C CYS A 33 -0.40 15.29 -1.61
N GLN A 34 -1.17 14.21 -1.78
CA GLN A 34 -2.62 14.26 -1.78
C GLN A 34 -3.22 14.47 -0.38
N ILE A 35 -2.57 13.97 0.67
CA ILE A 35 -2.98 14.24 2.07
C ILE A 35 -2.83 15.74 2.36
N ILE A 36 -1.70 16.34 2.00
CA ILE A 36 -1.47 17.78 2.20
C ILE A 36 -2.42 18.62 1.35
N ASP A 37 -2.73 18.14 0.15
CA ASP A 37 -3.72 18.77 -0.70
C ASP A 37 -5.12 18.77 -0.10
N SER A 38 -5.48 17.77 0.71
CA SER A 38 -6.75 17.79 1.43
C SER A 38 -6.83 18.91 2.49
N ILE A 39 -5.69 19.34 3.03
CA ILE A 39 -5.62 20.39 4.05
C ILE A 39 -5.67 21.78 3.37
N PHE A 40 -4.82 21.99 2.35
CA PHE A 40 -4.63 23.32 1.78
C PHE A 40 -5.30 23.55 0.41
N GLY A 41 -5.56 22.48 -0.36
CA GLY A 41 -6.19 22.53 -1.68
C GLY A 41 -5.35 23.11 -2.82
N ASP A 42 -4.12 23.56 -2.54
CA ASP A 42 -3.27 24.31 -3.47
C ASP A 42 -1.96 23.59 -3.84
N VAL A 43 -1.87 22.29 -3.56
CA VAL A 43 -0.74 21.45 -3.99
C VAL A 43 -0.79 21.31 -5.51
N GLN A 44 0.37 21.29 -6.15
CA GLN A 44 0.49 21.15 -7.61
C GLN A 44 0.24 19.70 -8.05
N MET A 45 -1.00 19.23 -7.90
CA MET A 45 -1.41 17.83 -8.16
C MET A 45 -1.13 17.39 -9.61
N GLN A 46 -1.13 18.32 -10.56
CA GLN A 46 -0.78 18.06 -11.97
C GLN A 46 0.67 17.61 -12.17
N LYS A 47 1.56 17.92 -11.21
CA LYS A 47 2.97 17.50 -11.24
C LYS A 47 3.20 16.18 -10.49
N VAL A 48 2.20 15.70 -9.75
CA VAL A 48 2.30 14.47 -8.97
C VAL A 48 2.10 13.27 -9.88
N LYS A 49 3.05 12.34 -9.84
CA LYS A 49 3.03 11.09 -10.58
C LYS A 49 2.42 9.98 -9.71
N PHE A 50 1.14 9.70 -9.91
CA PHE A 50 0.41 8.67 -9.15
C PHE A 50 0.79 7.23 -9.52
N ASN A 51 1.20 7.00 -10.77
CA ASN A 51 1.64 5.70 -11.27
C ASN A 51 3.18 5.63 -11.38
N ALA A 52 3.88 6.28 -10.46
CA ALA A 52 5.34 6.29 -10.43
C ALA A 52 5.88 4.87 -10.19
N LYS A 53 6.91 4.47 -10.95
CA LYS A 53 7.53 3.13 -10.84
C LYS A 53 9.03 3.20 -10.53
N HIS A 54 9.65 4.35 -10.77
CA HIS A 54 11.09 4.51 -10.61
C HIS A 54 11.42 5.54 -9.52
N GLU A 55 12.55 5.33 -8.83
CA GLU A 55 12.94 6.15 -7.69
C GLU A 55 13.06 7.65 -8.02
N TYR A 56 13.54 7.99 -9.23
CA TYR A 56 13.63 9.39 -9.67
C TYR A 56 12.25 10.06 -9.78
N GLU A 57 11.19 9.29 -9.99
CA GLU A 57 9.80 9.77 -9.99
C GLU A 57 9.28 10.00 -8.58
N TYR A 58 9.69 9.16 -7.63
CA TYR A 58 9.37 9.35 -6.21
C TYR A 58 10.01 10.64 -5.68
N VAL A 59 11.28 10.88 -6.04
CA VAL A 59 11.98 12.12 -5.72
C VAL A 59 11.22 13.33 -6.29
N ALA A 60 10.71 13.26 -7.52
CA ALA A 60 9.91 14.32 -8.11
C ALA A 60 8.64 14.61 -7.30
N ASN A 61 7.91 13.57 -6.86
CA ASN A 61 6.76 13.72 -5.98
C ASN A 61 7.13 14.37 -4.64
N PHE A 62 8.21 13.92 -3.98
CA PHE A 62 8.67 14.52 -2.74
C PHE A 62 9.13 15.98 -2.90
N LYS A 63 9.59 16.39 -4.08
CA LYS A 63 9.88 17.80 -4.37
C LYS A 63 8.61 18.64 -4.48
N VAL A 64 7.52 18.08 -4.99
CA VAL A 64 6.20 18.73 -4.96
C VAL A 64 5.73 18.90 -3.51
N LEU A 65 5.87 17.84 -2.69
CA LEU A 65 5.54 17.89 -1.27
C LEU A 65 6.37 18.93 -0.50
N GLN A 66 7.69 18.97 -0.73
CA GLN A 66 8.60 19.93 -0.11
C GLN A 66 8.21 21.38 -0.44
N ALA A 67 7.88 21.66 -1.70
CA ALA A 67 7.40 22.98 -2.10
C ALA A 67 6.09 23.38 -1.39
N ALA A 68 5.19 22.43 -1.12
CA ALA A 68 3.98 22.69 -0.34
C ALA A 68 4.32 22.99 1.14
N PHE A 69 5.25 22.26 1.74
CA PHE A 69 5.70 22.50 3.12
C PHE A 69 6.35 23.89 3.27
N ASP A 70 7.23 24.27 2.33
CA ASP A 70 7.90 25.57 2.34
C ASP A 70 6.91 26.73 2.18
N LYS A 71 5.87 26.54 1.36
CA LYS A 71 4.80 27.52 1.13
C LYS A 71 3.97 27.75 2.39
N HIS A 72 3.60 26.68 3.09
CA HIS A 72 2.74 26.71 4.28
C HIS A 72 3.50 26.75 5.61
N LYS A 73 4.83 26.89 5.57
CA LYS A 73 5.71 26.98 6.75
C LYS A 73 5.57 25.77 7.68
N VAL A 74 5.57 24.58 7.10
CA VAL A 74 5.55 23.32 7.83
C VAL A 74 6.98 22.95 8.23
N ASP A 75 7.32 23.11 9.51
CA ASP A 75 8.67 22.89 10.06
C ASP A 75 9.07 21.40 10.21
N LYS A 76 8.60 20.53 9.32
CA LYS A 76 8.97 19.12 9.27
C LYS A 76 9.93 18.86 8.13
N ILE A 77 11.13 18.39 8.46
CA ILE A 77 12.10 17.91 7.47
C ILE A 77 11.57 16.60 6.87
N ILE A 78 11.52 16.54 5.54
CA ILE A 78 11.16 15.35 4.77
C ILE A 78 12.45 14.57 4.45
N PRO A 79 12.66 13.37 5.02
CA PRO A 79 13.86 12.58 4.75
C PRO A 79 13.74 11.85 3.40
N ILE A 80 13.81 12.60 2.29
CA ILE A 80 13.55 12.10 0.93
C ILE A 80 14.37 10.84 0.62
N GLU A 81 15.68 10.86 0.86
CA GLU A 81 16.58 9.73 0.56
C GLU A 81 16.23 8.44 1.29
N ARG A 82 15.59 8.52 2.46
CA ARG A 82 15.14 7.35 3.23
C ARG A 82 13.78 6.88 2.77
N LEU A 83 12.86 7.82 2.52
CA LEU A 83 11.48 7.52 2.09
C LEU A 83 11.44 6.89 0.69
N THR A 84 12.25 7.39 -0.25
CA THR A 84 12.29 6.88 -1.64
C THR A 84 12.83 5.46 -1.75
N LYS A 85 13.47 4.93 -0.70
CA LYS A 85 13.87 3.52 -0.59
C LYS A 85 12.71 2.60 -0.21
N CYS A 86 11.52 3.14 0.02
CA CYS A 86 10.31 2.40 0.36
C CYS A 86 10.51 1.45 1.57
N LYS A 87 11.38 1.82 2.52
CA LYS A 87 11.57 1.04 3.75
C LYS A 87 10.40 1.24 4.69
N PHE A 88 9.94 0.14 5.30
CA PHE A 88 8.79 0.13 6.21
C PHE A 88 8.89 1.19 7.31
N GLN A 89 9.98 1.16 8.10
CA GLN A 89 10.13 1.98 9.30
C GLN A 89 10.10 3.48 8.98
N ASP A 90 10.83 3.89 7.94
CA ASP A 90 10.93 5.29 7.52
C ASP A 90 9.56 5.82 7.05
N ASN A 91 8.84 5.02 6.25
CA ASN A 91 7.53 5.38 5.74
C ASN A 91 6.46 5.36 6.83
N LEU A 92 6.53 4.42 7.78
CA LEU A 92 5.61 4.36 8.91
C LEU A 92 5.75 5.57 9.82
N GLU A 93 6.98 5.94 10.20
CA GLU A 93 7.24 7.10 11.05
C GLU A 93 6.73 8.39 10.38
N PHE A 94 6.98 8.55 9.08
CA PHE A 94 6.52 9.71 8.34
C PHE A 94 5.00 9.74 8.17
N LEU A 95 4.36 8.58 7.93
CA LEU A 95 2.90 8.46 7.83
C LEU A 95 2.21 8.78 9.16
N GLN A 96 2.74 8.30 10.29
CA GLN A 96 2.24 8.64 11.63
C GLN A 96 2.30 10.15 11.88
N TRP A 97 3.43 10.78 11.53
CA TRP A 97 3.54 12.23 11.63
C TRP A 97 2.54 12.94 10.72
N MET A 98 2.35 12.45 9.48
CA MET A 98 1.42 13.01 8.52
C MET A 98 -0.02 12.95 9.04
N LYS A 99 -0.43 11.83 9.64
CA LYS A 99 -1.76 11.67 10.24
C LYS A 99 -1.98 12.65 11.38
N LYS A 100 -1.03 12.74 12.33
CA LYS A 100 -1.10 13.72 13.42
C LYS A 100 -1.20 15.16 12.90
N TYR A 101 -0.45 15.48 11.85
CA TYR A 101 -0.52 16.79 11.21
C TYR A 101 -1.90 17.03 10.60
N TRP A 102 -2.43 16.05 9.86
CA TRP A 102 -3.76 16.12 9.26
C TRP A 102 -4.86 16.31 10.30
N ASP A 103 -4.86 15.55 11.39
CA ASP A 103 -5.86 15.69 12.47
C ASP A 103 -5.86 17.09 13.11
N THR A 104 -4.71 17.76 13.12
CA THR A 104 -4.56 19.08 13.74
C THR A 104 -5.01 20.20 12.81
N TYR A 105 -4.75 20.07 11.51
CA TYR A 105 -4.85 21.18 10.55
C TYR A 105 -5.95 20.99 9.50
N TYR A 106 -6.56 19.81 9.38
CA TYR A 106 -7.64 19.61 8.44
C TYR A 106 -8.83 20.52 8.80
N PRO A 107 -9.24 21.45 7.92
CA PRO A 107 -10.28 22.45 8.24
C PRO A 107 -11.68 21.84 8.32
N GLY A 108 -11.84 20.55 8.00
CA GLY A 108 -13.13 19.92 7.78
C GLY A 108 -13.67 20.20 6.37
N GLY A 109 -14.73 19.46 6.01
CA GLY A 109 -15.40 19.58 4.71
C GLY A 109 -15.19 18.37 3.79
N PRO A 110 -15.93 18.29 2.68
CA PRO A 110 -15.80 17.22 1.71
C PRO A 110 -14.54 17.41 0.86
N TYR A 111 -13.70 16.38 0.78
CA TYR A 111 -12.54 16.35 -0.11
C TYR A 111 -12.72 15.24 -1.16
N ASP A 112 -12.78 15.63 -2.43
CA ASP A 112 -12.87 14.68 -3.54
C ASP A 112 -11.48 14.34 -4.09
N ALA A 113 -10.92 13.26 -3.54
CA ALA A 113 -9.61 12.78 -3.94
C ALA A 113 -9.55 12.30 -5.40
N GLN A 114 -10.63 11.73 -5.95
CA GLN A 114 -10.63 11.19 -7.31
C GLN A 114 -10.60 12.33 -8.33
N ALA A 115 -11.43 13.36 -8.14
CA ALA A 115 -11.44 14.53 -9.02
C ALA A 115 -10.07 15.23 -9.04
N ARG A 116 -9.42 15.37 -7.88
CA ARG A 116 -8.09 15.99 -7.75
C ARG A 116 -7.00 15.22 -8.50
N ARG A 117 -7.08 13.89 -8.58
CA ARG A 117 -6.14 13.05 -9.34
C ARG A 117 -6.33 13.14 -10.85
N SER A 118 -7.58 13.17 -11.31
CA SER A 118 -7.93 13.21 -12.73
C SER A 118 -7.68 14.57 -13.40
N GLY A 119 -6.93 15.45 -12.73
CA GLY A 119 -6.66 16.81 -13.17
C GLY A 119 -7.85 17.75 -13.02
N GLY A 120 -8.90 17.33 -12.30
CA GLY A 120 -10.06 18.15 -11.95
C GLY A 120 -9.63 19.28 -11.02
N GLY A 121 -9.50 20.47 -11.61
CA GLY A 121 -9.26 21.70 -10.88
C GLY A 121 -10.32 21.94 -9.81
N ALA A 122 -9.84 22.40 -8.64
CA ALA A 122 -10.57 23.12 -7.59
C ALA A 122 -12.10 22.90 -7.51
N GLY A 123 -12.51 22.01 -6.59
CA GLY A 123 -13.78 22.21 -5.90
C GLY A 123 -13.74 23.56 -5.20
N VAL A 124 -14.62 24.45 -5.65
CA VAL A 124 -14.70 25.88 -5.34
C VAL A 124 -15.00 26.12 -3.85
N VAL A 125 -14.10 26.82 -3.15
CA VAL A 125 -14.51 27.84 -2.17
C VAL A 125 -14.47 29.19 -2.86
N LYS A 126 -15.65 29.72 -3.19
CA LYS A 126 -15.82 31.03 -3.82
C LYS A 126 -15.66 32.10 -2.75
N SER A 127 -14.61 32.91 -2.85
CA SER A 127 -14.59 34.25 -2.24
C SER A 127 -14.36 35.29 -3.33
N VAL A 128 -15.06 36.40 -3.14
CA VAL A 128 -15.40 37.44 -4.11
C VAL A 128 -14.22 38.36 -4.44
N SER A 129 -14.05 38.65 -5.73
CA SER A 129 -13.42 39.82 -6.40
C SER A 129 -12.64 39.27 -7.61
N GLY A 130 -12.69 39.81 -8.82
CA GLY A 130 -13.21 41.05 -9.36
C GLY A 130 -12.31 41.39 -10.55
N GLY A 131 -12.86 41.38 -11.77
CA GLY A 131 -12.31 42.09 -12.92
C GLY A 131 -11.17 41.45 -13.71
N GLY A 132 -11.47 41.07 -14.96
CA GLY A 132 -10.96 41.86 -16.09
C GLY A 132 -9.65 41.45 -16.79
N ALA A 133 -9.83 41.07 -18.06
CA ALA A 133 -9.01 41.46 -19.22
C ALA A 133 -7.69 40.71 -19.51
N THR A 134 -7.79 39.92 -20.58
CA THR A 134 -6.83 39.66 -21.65
C THR A 134 -5.81 40.79 -21.89
N ARG A 135 -4.52 40.44 -22.01
CA ARG A 135 -3.56 41.20 -22.85
C ARG A 135 -2.26 40.45 -23.19
N THR A 136 -2.20 40.12 -24.48
CA THR A 136 -1.09 40.01 -25.43
C THR A 136 0.36 40.31 -24.99
N MET A 137 1.25 39.36 -25.33
CA MET A 137 2.72 39.46 -25.41
C MET A 137 3.21 40.50 -26.43
N PRO A 138 4.44 41.04 -26.26
CA PRO A 138 5.27 41.45 -27.37
C PRO A 138 6.56 40.61 -27.50
N LYS A 139 6.78 40.20 -28.74
CA LYS A 139 7.96 39.56 -29.32
C LYS A 139 9.16 40.52 -29.32
N ARG A 140 10.36 40.04 -28.95
CA ARG A 140 11.63 40.63 -29.38
C ARG A 140 12.61 39.55 -29.82
N THR A 141 13.16 39.79 -31.01
CA THR A 141 14.18 39.08 -31.77
C THR A 141 15.58 39.33 -31.23
N ALA A 142 16.47 38.34 -31.29
CA ALA A 142 17.72 38.37 -32.05
C ALA A 142 18.62 37.16 -31.70
N ALA A 143 19.28 36.63 -32.71
CA ALA A 143 20.16 35.47 -32.68
C ALA A 143 21.62 35.84 -32.38
N SER A 144 22.41 34.90 -31.85
CA SER A 144 23.76 34.57 -32.37
C SER A 144 24.44 33.42 -31.60
N THR A 145 24.74 32.36 -32.36
CA THR A 145 26.02 31.59 -32.46
C THR A 145 26.64 30.81 -31.29
N ALA A 146 26.90 29.52 -31.60
CA ALA A 146 28.17 28.77 -31.49
C ALA A 146 28.31 27.64 -30.42
N ALA A 147 28.43 26.42 -30.98
CA ALA A 147 29.45 25.39 -30.74
C ALA A 147 29.62 24.73 -29.34
N GLY A 148 29.13 23.48 -29.25
CA GLY A 148 29.99 22.28 -29.20
C GLY A 148 30.54 21.78 -27.85
N ARG A 149 30.03 20.63 -27.37
CA ARG A 149 30.83 19.43 -26.98
C ARG A 149 29.95 18.29 -26.43
N MET A 150 30.11 17.10 -26.99
CA MET A 150 30.10 15.82 -26.25
C MET A 150 31.50 15.20 -26.39
N PRO A 151 31.91 14.27 -25.50
CA PRO A 151 31.71 12.86 -25.84
C PRO A 151 31.38 11.93 -24.66
N SER A 152 30.86 10.76 -25.06
CA SER A 152 30.62 9.50 -24.35
C SER A 152 31.91 8.83 -23.86
N THR A 153 31.85 8.07 -22.75
CA THR A 153 32.16 6.61 -22.66
C THR A 153 32.15 6.14 -21.20
N GLY A 154 31.58 4.95 -20.94
CA GLY A 154 31.66 4.27 -19.65
C GLY A 154 30.83 2.99 -19.59
N LEU A 155 31.16 2.01 -20.43
CA LEU A 155 30.77 0.61 -20.25
C LEU A 155 31.50 0.04 -19.01
N HIS A 156 30.94 -1.01 -18.37
CA HIS A 156 31.40 -1.72 -17.14
C HIS A 156 30.56 -1.45 -15.87
N HIS A 157 29.31 -1.95 -15.81
CA HIS A 157 28.59 -2.10 -14.53
C HIS A 157 27.46 -3.17 -14.54
N ASP A 158 27.64 -4.33 -15.17
CA ASP A 158 26.51 -5.28 -15.33
C ASP A 158 26.54 -6.51 -14.38
N THR A 159 27.65 -6.76 -13.68
CA THR A 159 27.74 -7.93 -12.78
C THR A 159 27.12 -7.68 -11.40
N ASN A 160 27.12 -6.42 -10.94
CA ASN A 160 26.64 -6.07 -9.59
C ASN A 160 25.11 -5.97 -9.50
N GLN A 161 24.45 -5.64 -10.61
CA GLN A 161 22.99 -5.55 -10.68
C GLN A 161 22.32 -6.93 -10.59
N SER A 162 22.95 -7.94 -11.21
CA SER A 162 22.50 -9.34 -11.15
C SER A 162 22.58 -9.92 -9.73
N ALA A 163 23.68 -9.67 -9.01
CA ALA A 163 23.83 -10.10 -7.62
C ALA A 163 22.80 -9.42 -6.69
N SER A 164 22.53 -8.12 -6.90
CA SER A 164 21.50 -7.40 -6.14
C SER A 164 20.09 -7.92 -6.39
N MET A 165 19.75 -8.33 -7.62
CA MET A 165 18.46 -8.94 -7.92
C MET A 165 18.31 -10.32 -7.28
N VAL A 166 19.37 -11.14 -7.26
CA VAL A 166 19.36 -12.45 -6.61
C VAL A 166 19.14 -12.32 -5.11
N ILE A 167 19.75 -11.32 -4.46
CA ILE A 167 19.54 -11.07 -3.02
C ILE A 167 18.08 -10.65 -2.74
N GLU A 168 17.51 -9.77 -3.56
CA GLU A 168 16.12 -9.32 -3.41
C GLU A 168 15.12 -10.46 -3.67
N LEU A 169 15.35 -11.29 -4.70
CA LEU A 169 14.52 -12.47 -4.95
C LEU A 169 14.56 -13.45 -3.80
N ASN A 170 15.75 -13.74 -3.25
CA ASN A 170 15.87 -14.62 -2.08
C ASN A 170 15.10 -14.06 -0.88
N LYS A 171 15.16 -12.75 -0.65
CA LYS A 171 14.40 -12.09 0.42
C LYS A 171 12.89 -12.24 0.24
N GLN A 172 12.38 -12.09 -0.99
CA GLN A 172 10.96 -12.30 -1.28
C GLN A 172 10.55 -13.77 -1.11
N VAL A 173 11.41 -14.71 -1.50
CA VAL A 173 11.18 -16.13 -1.24
C VAL A 173 11.09 -16.41 0.26
N ASP A 174 11.96 -15.82 1.07
CA ASP A 174 11.95 -16.02 2.52
C ASP A 174 10.72 -15.37 3.18
N GLU A 175 10.32 -14.17 2.77
CA GLU A 175 9.08 -13.53 3.24
C GLU A 175 7.83 -14.34 2.87
N LEU A 176 7.79 -14.87 1.65
CA LEU A 176 6.71 -15.74 1.19
C LEU A 176 6.67 -17.06 1.97
N LYS A 177 7.83 -17.68 2.25
CA LYS A 177 7.90 -18.87 3.10
C LYS A 177 7.32 -18.62 4.48
N VAL A 178 7.73 -17.54 5.15
CA VAL A 178 7.18 -17.18 6.47
C VAL A 178 5.66 -16.95 6.41
N THR A 179 5.17 -16.36 5.32
CA THR A 179 3.73 -16.14 5.12
C THR A 179 2.99 -17.47 4.90
N VAL A 180 3.53 -18.35 4.06
CA VAL A 180 2.97 -19.69 3.82
C VAL A 180 2.97 -20.50 5.11
N ASP A 181 4.06 -20.54 5.86
CA ASP A 181 4.13 -21.22 7.16
C ASP A 181 3.08 -20.70 8.14
N GLY A 182 2.82 -19.38 8.13
CA GLY A 182 1.76 -18.77 8.93
C GLY A 182 0.37 -19.21 8.49
N LEU A 183 0.10 -19.19 7.18
CA LEU A 183 -1.17 -19.63 6.60
C LEU A 183 -1.42 -21.13 6.78
N GLU A 184 -0.38 -21.96 6.72
CA GLU A 184 -0.48 -23.40 6.97
C GLU A 184 -0.84 -23.68 8.42
N LYS A 185 -0.23 -22.98 9.38
CA LYS A 185 -0.62 -23.08 10.79
C LYS A 185 -2.06 -22.65 11.03
N GLU A 186 -2.51 -21.56 10.39
CA GLU A 186 -3.91 -21.12 10.49
C GLU A 186 -4.86 -22.13 9.84
N ARG A 187 -4.53 -22.66 8.65
CA ARG A 187 -5.29 -23.71 7.97
C ARG A 187 -5.43 -24.94 8.87
N ASP A 188 -4.33 -25.43 9.43
CA ASP A 188 -4.31 -26.63 10.28
C ASP A 188 -5.07 -26.41 11.58
N PHE A 189 -4.97 -25.20 12.15
CA PHE A 189 -5.74 -24.81 13.33
C PHE A 189 -7.26 -24.83 13.08
N TYR A 190 -7.71 -24.29 11.95
CA TYR A 190 -9.14 -24.31 11.60
C TYR A 190 -9.60 -25.72 11.18
N PHE A 191 -8.78 -26.45 10.43
CA PHE A 191 -9.06 -27.83 10.05
C PHE A 191 -9.19 -28.75 11.27
N GLY A 192 -8.28 -28.65 12.25
CA GLY A 192 -8.35 -29.41 13.49
C GLY A 192 -9.65 -29.16 14.25
N LYS A 193 -10.08 -27.90 14.36
CA LYS A 193 -11.39 -27.56 14.97
C LYS A 193 -12.57 -28.18 14.23
N LEU A 194 -12.57 -28.12 12.90
CA LEU A 194 -13.63 -28.71 12.08
C LEU A 194 -13.62 -30.24 12.20
N ARG A 195 -12.45 -30.87 12.30
CA ARG A 195 -12.30 -32.31 12.51
C ARG A 195 -12.82 -32.75 13.89
N ASP A 196 -12.51 -31.99 14.94
CA ASP A 196 -13.04 -32.26 16.29
C ASP A 196 -14.58 -32.17 16.30
N ILE A 197 -15.14 -31.15 15.64
CA ILE A 197 -16.60 -30.99 15.46
C ILE A 197 -17.18 -32.16 14.68
N GLU A 198 -16.54 -32.59 13.59
CA GLU A 198 -16.97 -33.71 12.78
C GLU A 198 -17.05 -35.01 13.59
N ILE A 199 -16.02 -35.32 14.39
CA ILE A 199 -16.00 -36.52 15.25
C ILE A 199 -17.16 -36.48 16.25
N LEU A 200 -17.41 -35.32 16.88
CA LEU A 200 -18.52 -35.16 17.81
C LEU A 200 -19.88 -35.35 17.13
N VAL A 201 -20.05 -34.81 15.93
CA VAL A 201 -21.28 -34.96 15.15
C VAL A 201 -21.50 -36.42 14.74
N GLN A 202 -20.48 -37.12 14.25
CA GLN A 202 -20.55 -38.53 13.89
C GLN A 202 -20.89 -39.42 15.10
N GLN A 203 -20.26 -39.19 16.25
CA GLN A 203 -20.58 -39.95 17.46
C GLN A 203 -22.03 -39.75 17.92
N GLN A 204 -22.57 -38.54 17.77
CA GLN A 204 -23.95 -38.27 18.16
C GLN A 204 -24.98 -38.77 17.14
N ILE A 205 -24.64 -38.78 15.84
CA ILE A 205 -25.55 -39.29 14.81
C ILE A 205 -25.76 -40.80 14.91
N ASP A 206 -24.75 -41.55 15.39
CA ASP A 206 -24.86 -42.98 15.66
C ASP A 206 -25.85 -43.28 16.80
N VAL A 207 -26.02 -42.36 17.74
CA VAL A 207 -26.95 -42.47 18.88
C VAL A 207 -28.34 -41.93 18.52
N GLU A 208 -28.41 -40.79 17.82
CA GLU A 208 -29.65 -40.11 17.43
C GLU A 208 -29.72 -39.88 15.89
N PRO A 209 -29.95 -40.94 15.09
CA PRO A 209 -29.88 -40.86 13.63
C PRO A 209 -30.99 -40.02 12.99
N GLU A 210 -32.04 -39.67 13.72
CA GLU A 210 -33.13 -38.81 13.23
C GLU A 210 -32.94 -37.32 13.59
N ASN A 211 -31.84 -36.94 14.24
CA ASN A 211 -31.59 -35.55 14.60
C ASN A 211 -31.28 -34.69 13.36
N GLN A 212 -32.23 -33.83 12.99
CA GLN A 212 -32.16 -32.99 11.79
C GLN A 212 -31.02 -31.96 11.84
N LEU A 213 -30.72 -31.42 13.02
CA LEU A 213 -29.64 -30.44 13.20
C LEU A 213 -28.27 -31.07 12.90
N LEU A 214 -28.03 -32.31 13.37
CA LEU A 214 -26.77 -33.01 13.12
C LEU A 214 -26.57 -33.29 11.62
N LYS A 215 -27.64 -33.62 10.89
CA LYS A 215 -27.61 -33.81 9.43
C LYS A 215 -27.30 -32.53 8.68
N GLU A 216 -27.85 -31.40 9.12
CA GLU A 216 -27.54 -30.08 8.54
C GLU A 216 -26.08 -29.69 8.76
N ILE A 217 -25.55 -29.90 9.97
CA ILE A 217 -24.13 -29.66 10.27
C ILE A 217 -23.24 -30.55 9.39
N GLN A 218 -23.57 -31.84 9.26
CA GLN A 218 -22.84 -32.77 8.40
C GLN A 218 -22.87 -32.34 6.92
N THR A 219 -24.01 -31.83 6.46
CA THR A 219 -24.16 -31.31 5.09
C THR A 219 -23.24 -30.10 4.85
N ILE A 220 -23.10 -29.20 5.84
CA ILE A 220 -22.17 -28.07 5.74
C ILE A 220 -20.72 -28.56 5.71
N LEU A 221 -20.34 -29.47 6.61
CA LEU A 221 -18.97 -30.00 6.69
C LEU A 221 -18.54 -30.75 5.42
N TYR A 222 -19.47 -31.40 4.73
CA TYR A 222 -19.22 -32.15 3.50
C TYR A 222 -19.60 -31.40 2.22
N SER A 223 -20.05 -30.15 2.33
CA SER A 223 -20.30 -29.33 1.16
C SER A 223 -18.97 -29.00 0.48
N THR A 224 -18.91 -29.22 -0.83
CA THR A 224 -17.77 -28.83 -1.67
C THR A 224 -18.19 -27.65 -2.55
N GLU A 225 -17.33 -26.63 -2.67
CA GLU A 225 -17.47 -25.64 -3.73
C GLU A 225 -16.94 -26.19 -5.05
N ASP A 226 -17.54 -25.76 -6.16
CA ASP A 226 -17.22 -26.16 -7.54
C ASP A 226 -15.72 -25.91 -7.82
N GLY A 227 -14.90 -26.96 -7.75
CA GLY A 227 -13.45 -26.90 -7.93
C GLY A 227 -12.58 -27.35 -6.75
N PHE A 228 -13.16 -27.67 -5.58
CA PHE A 228 -12.46 -28.36 -4.49
C PHE A 228 -12.84 -29.85 -4.48
N GLU A 229 -12.01 -30.69 -5.11
CA GLU A 229 -12.09 -32.14 -4.91
C GLU A 229 -11.60 -32.48 -3.51
N VAL A 230 -12.41 -33.21 -2.75
CA VAL A 230 -11.97 -33.89 -1.52
C VAL A 230 -10.88 -34.87 -1.93
N PRO A 231 -9.64 -34.74 -1.44
CA PRO A 231 -8.62 -35.76 -1.67
C PRO A 231 -9.19 -37.09 -1.16
N PRO A 232 -9.12 -38.18 -1.95
CA PRO A 232 -9.62 -39.47 -1.52
C PRO A 232 -9.02 -39.80 -0.16
N GLU A 233 -9.81 -40.34 0.77
CA GLU A 233 -9.32 -40.73 2.10
C GLU A 233 -8.07 -41.61 1.97
N GLY A 234 -6.91 -40.97 2.06
CA GLY A 234 -5.62 -41.62 2.15
C GLY A 234 -5.48 -42.16 3.57
N PRO A 235 -4.80 -43.30 3.75
CA PRO A 235 -4.70 -43.97 5.03
C PRO A 235 -4.14 -42.99 6.07
N VAL A 236 -4.76 -42.99 7.24
CA VAL A 236 -4.33 -42.27 8.44
C VAL A 236 -2.89 -42.70 8.76
N GLU A 237 -1.89 -41.97 8.26
CA GLU A 237 -0.53 -42.09 8.76
C GLU A 237 -0.48 -41.33 10.08
N GLY A 238 -0.55 -42.10 11.17
CA GLY A 238 -0.27 -41.60 12.50
C GLY A 238 1.17 -41.13 12.55
N GLU A 239 1.37 -39.81 12.55
CA GLU A 239 2.66 -39.24 12.93
C GLU A 239 2.85 -39.45 14.43
N ALA A 240 3.69 -40.43 14.72
CA ALA A 240 4.27 -40.62 16.04
C ALA A 240 4.96 -39.31 16.45
N TYR A 241 4.60 -38.82 17.64
CA TYR A 241 5.37 -37.82 18.34
C TYR A 241 6.76 -38.40 18.62
N ASP A 242 7.78 -37.95 17.87
CA ASP A 242 9.16 -38.11 18.29
C ASP A 242 9.41 -37.14 19.45
N GLU A 243 9.14 -37.64 20.66
CA GLU A 243 9.83 -37.24 21.88
C GLU A 243 11.34 -37.46 21.72
N GLU A 244 12.14 -36.62 22.41
CA GLU A 244 13.60 -36.57 22.46
C GLU A 244 14.24 -35.64 21.40
N THR A 245 14.81 -34.50 21.79
CA THR A 245 16.06 -34.54 22.55
C THR A 245 16.31 -33.26 23.36
N PHE A 246 17.02 -33.51 24.47
CA PHE A 246 17.49 -32.68 25.58
C PHE A 246 18.23 -31.39 25.20
#